data_AF-A0A9D7PQD6-F1
#
_entry.id   AF-A0A9D7PQD6-F1
#
_cell.length_a   1.000
_cell.length_b   1.000
_cell.length_c   1.000
_cell.angle_alpha   90.00
_cell.angle_beta   90.00
_cell.angle_gamma   90.00
#
_symmetry.space_group_name_H-M   'P 1'
#
loop_
_entity.id
_entity.type
_entity.pdbx_description
1 polymer ?
#
loop_
_entity_poly.entity_id
_entity_poly.type
_entity_poly.pdbx_seq_one_letter_code
_entity_poly.pdbx_strand_id
1 'polypeptide(L)'
;MSEEAFGRDMSWRKIKDPTIKLSLTLQHLPAQRLINIQCSISGMKDLTAQSLGLSLVVAENNIKDAQLTPTGVDTNYIHRHVMRSFVTGTQGDAIQPIVSGASNTYNYTTTYQADWNPDQLSIIAFVHQMGGDNVVIQTVEKKL
;
A
#
# COMPACT_ATOMS: atom_id res chain seq x y z
N MET A 1 4.28 14.82 -23.51
CA MET A 1 3.70 13.47 -23.47
C MET A 1 2.29 13.62 -22.93
N SER A 2 1.27 13.34 -23.75
CA SER A 2 -0.14 13.52 -23.39
C SER A 2 -0.60 12.40 -22.44
N GLU A 3 -1.59 12.73 -21.61
CA GLU A 3 -2.31 11.87 -20.66
C GLU A 3 -2.80 10.54 -21.25
N GLU A 4 -2.91 10.44 -22.58
CA GLU A 4 -3.38 9.26 -23.30
C GLU A 4 -2.38 8.08 -23.33
N ALA A 5 -1.09 8.32 -23.05
CA ALA A 5 -0.08 7.26 -23.11
C ALA A 5 -0.10 6.32 -21.88
N PHE A 6 -0.52 6.82 -20.70
CA PHE A 6 -0.56 6.01 -19.47
C PHE A 6 -1.81 5.13 -19.38
N GLY A 7 -2.93 5.56 -19.98
CA GLY A 7 -4.22 4.87 -19.89
C GLY A 7 -4.34 3.60 -20.74
N ARG A 8 -3.55 3.45 -21.82
CA ARG A 8 -3.66 2.32 -22.76
C ARG A 8 -2.91 1.06 -22.31
N ASP A 9 -1.86 1.19 -21.52
CA ASP A 9 -0.98 0.07 -21.10
C ASP A 9 -1.55 -0.75 -19.92
N MET A 10 -2.55 -0.26 -19.18
CA MET A 10 -3.13 -1.04 -18.06
C MET A 10 -4.30 -1.94 -18.46
N SER A 11 -4.76 -1.85 -19.71
CA SER A 11 -5.95 -2.57 -20.21
C SER A 11 -5.77 -4.09 -20.18
N TRP A 12 -4.58 -4.60 -20.52
CA TRP A 12 -4.29 -6.04 -20.49
C TRP A 12 -4.13 -6.59 -19.07
N ARG A 13 -3.69 -5.77 -18.11
CA ARG A 13 -3.60 -6.16 -16.69
C ARG A 13 -4.97 -6.36 -16.03
N LYS A 14 -6.02 -5.71 -16.53
CA LYS A 14 -7.40 -5.86 -16.02
C LYS A 14 -8.03 -7.22 -16.33
N ILE A 15 -7.44 -8.03 -17.21
CA ILE A 15 -8.01 -9.30 -17.71
C ILE A 15 -7.38 -10.52 -17.01
N LYS A 16 -6.38 -10.33 -16.13
CA LYS A 16 -5.76 -11.44 -15.40
C LYS A 16 -6.57 -11.78 -14.16
N ASP A 17 -6.98 -13.05 -14.03
CA ASP A 17 -7.62 -13.54 -12.79
C ASP A 17 -6.77 -13.18 -11.57
N PRO A 18 -7.39 -12.69 -10.49
CA PRO A 18 -6.65 -12.38 -9.28
C PRO A 18 -5.96 -13.65 -8.78
N THR A 19 -4.66 -13.55 -8.55
CA THR A 19 -3.88 -14.67 -8.02
C THR A 19 -4.08 -14.81 -6.51
N ILE A 20 -4.32 -13.68 -5.85
CA ILE A 20 -4.65 -13.58 -4.43
C ILE A 20 -5.72 -12.51 -4.22
N LYS A 21 -6.49 -12.66 -3.14
CA LYS A 21 -7.33 -11.62 -2.58
C LYS A 21 -6.60 -11.02 -1.37
N LEU A 22 -6.48 -9.69 -1.34
CA LEU A 22 -5.85 -8.94 -0.26
C LEU A 22 -6.91 -8.01 0.36
N SER A 23 -7.00 -7.97 1.69
CA SER A 23 -7.94 -7.09 2.39
C SER A 23 -7.37 -6.52 3.68
N LEU A 24 -7.74 -5.27 4.00
CA LEU A 24 -7.35 -4.56 5.20
C LEU A 24 -8.54 -4.29 6.14
N THR A 25 -8.31 -4.50 7.42
CA THR A 25 -9.16 -4.02 8.51
C THR A 25 -8.32 -3.11 9.40
N LEU A 26 -8.81 -1.89 9.63
CA LEU A 26 -8.13 -0.88 10.42
C LEU A 26 -8.95 -0.60 11.68
N GLN A 27 -8.27 -0.42 12.81
CA GLN A 27 -8.85 0.09 14.04
C GLN A 27 -8.04 1.31 14.48
N HIS A 28 -8.64 2.49 14.38
CA HIS A 28 -8.03 3.75 14.78
C HIS A 28 -8.30 4.05 16.26
N LEU A 29 -7.23 4.33 17.00
CA LEU A 29 -7.25 4.69 18.42
C LEU A 29 -6.67 6.11 18.56
N PRO A 30 -7.48 7.17 18.31
CA PRO A 30 -7.00 8.53 18.13
C PRO A 30 -6.31 9.11 19.37
N ALA A 31 -6.77 8.77 20.58
CA ALA A 31 -6.16 9.20 21.84
C ALA A 31 -4.70 8.76 21.98
N GLN A 32 -4.32 7.66 21.31
CA GLN A 32 -2.98 7.09 21.34
C GLN A 32 -2.18 7.36 20.05
N ARG A 33 -2.79 8.04 19.05
CA ARG A 33 -2.29 8.11 17.67
C ARG A 33 -1.85 6.74 17.14
N LEU A 34 -2.63 5.71 17.46
CA LEU A 34 -2.31 4.31 17.17
C LEU A 34 -3.31 3.76 16.15
N ILE A 35 -2.81 2.92 15.25
CA ILE A 35 -3.62 2.20 14.26
C ILE A 35 -3.26 0.73 14.36
N ASN A 36 -4.23 -0.11 14.72
CA ASN A 36 -4.09 -1.55 14.58
C ASN A 36 -4.55 -1.96 13.17
N ILE A 37 -3.74 -2.78 12.52
CA ILE A 37 -3.90 -3.15 11.13
C ILE A 37 -3.94 -4.67 11.05
N GLN A 38 -5.01 -5.20 10.48
CA GLN A 38 -5.11 -6.59 10.11
C GLN A 38 -5.13 -6.70 8.59
N CYS A 39 -4.20 -7.50 8.06
CA CYS A 39 -4.08 -7.81 6.65
C CYS A 39 -4.39 -9.29 6.43
N SER A 40 -5.41 -9.57 5.63
CA SER A 40 -5.79 -10.94 5.26
C SER A 40 -5.46 -11.19 3.79
N ILE A 41 -4.80 -12.32 3.53
CA ILE A 41 -4.39 -12.77 2.21
C ILE A 41 -5.02 -14.14 1.96
N SER A 42 -5.92 -14.22 0.97
CA SER A 42 -6.51 -15.50 0.54
C SER A 42 -5.97 -15.90 -0.82
N GLY A 43 -5.50 -17.14 -0.94
CA GLY A 43 -4.98 -17.70 -2.18
C GLY A 43 -6.10 -18.06 -3.15
N MET A 44 -6.02 -17.54 -4.38
CA MET A 44 -6.88 -17.99 -5.50
C MET A 44 -6.13 -18.98 -6.41
N LYS A 45 -4.80 -18.97 -6.35
CA LYS A 45 -3.85 -19.87 -7.01
C LYS A 45 -2.67 -20.14 -6.08
N ASP A 46 -1.99 -21.26 -6.27
CA ASP A 46 -0.78 -21.57 -5.50
C ASP A 46 0.39 -20.66 -5.89
N LEU A 47 1.05 -20.11 -4.89
CA LEU A 47 2.30 -19.34 -5.00
C LEU A 47 3.34 -19.90 -4.02
N THR A 48 3.54 -21.21 -4.07
CA THR A 48 4.41 -21.94 -3.14
C THR A 48 5.88 -21.97 -3.58
N ALA A 49 6.14 -21.78 -4.87
CA ALA A 49 7.50 -21.77 -5.44
C ALA A 49 8.18 -20.38 -5.40
N GLN A 50 7.47 -19.35 -4.90
CA GLN A 50 7.95 -17.96 -4.90
C GLN A 50 8.16 -17.48 -3.47
N SER A 51 9.25 -16.77 -3.22
CA SER A 51 9.42 -15.98 -2.00
C SER A 51 8.60 -14.70 -2.12
N LEU A 52 7.70 -14.48 -1.17
CA LEU A 52 6.78 -13.35 -1.17
C LEU A 52 7.01 -12.46 0.05
N GLY A 53 6.80 -11.17 -0.16
CA GLY A 53 6.87 -10.13 0.85
C GLY A 53 5.53 -9.39 0.95
N LEU A 54 5.17 -9.02 2.16
CA LEU A 54 4.07 -8.10 2.44
C LEU A 54 4.67 -6.78 2.90
N SER A 55 4.32 -5.71 2.19
CA SER A 55 4.69 -4.34 2.55
C SER A 55 3.45 -3.56 2.93
N LEU A 56 3.52 -2.83 4.05
CA LEU A 56 2.49 -1.89 4.48
C LEU A 56 3.11 -0.50 4.63
N VAL A 57 2.45 0.51 4.07
CA VAL A 57 2.88 1.91 4.17
C VAL A 57 1.73 2.79 4.62
N VAL A 58 2.07 3.83 5.37
CA VAL A 58 1.17 4.94 5.68
C VAL A 58 1.33 6.00 4.59
N ALA A 59 0.24 6.39 3.96
CA ALA A 59 0.20 7.51 3.03
C ALA A 59 -0.70 8.62 3.57
N GLU A 60 -0.38 9.86 3.25
CA GLU A 60 -1.18 11.03 3.60
C GLU A 60 -1.55 11.82 2.34
N ASN A 61 -2.82 12.22 2.26
CA ASN A 61 -3.35 13.00 1.16
C ASN A 61 -3.52 14.47 1.56
N ASN A 62 -3.66 15.34 0.56
CA ASN A 62 -3.99 16.75 0.73
C ASN A 62 -3.06 17.52 1.69
N ILE A 63 -1.76 17.21 1.67
CA ILE A 63 -0.75 18.00 2.39
C ILE A 63 -0.49 19.28 1.60
N LYS A 64 -0.68 20.43 2.23
CA LYS A 64 -0.36 21.73 1.65
C LYS A 64 1.07 22.12 2.02
N ASP A 65 1.96 22.20 1.04
CA ASP A 65 3.35 22.59 1.26
C ASP A 65 3.97 23.22 -0.01
N ALA A 66 5.18 23.76 0.12
CA ALA A 66 5.90 24.38 -0.97
C ALA A 66 6.46 23.35 -1.97
N GLN A 67 6.20 23.57 -3.26
CA GLN A 67 6.74 22.76 -4.36
C GLN A 67 7.47 23.67 -5.34
N LEU A 68 8.69 23.27 -5.73
CA LEU A 68 9.36 23.87 -6.87
C LEU A 68 8.67 23.41 -8.15
N THR A 69 8.15 24.37 -8.92
CA THR A 69 7.51 24.18 -10.22
C THR A 69 8.37 24.81 -11.32
N PRO A 70 8.12 24.53 -12.61
CA PRO A 70 8.84 25.19 -13.70
C PRO A 70 8.73 26.72 -13.70
N THR A 71 7.71 27.31 -13.07
CA THR A 71 7.48 28.76 -13.01
C THR A 71 7.92 29.41 -11.69
N GLY A 72 8.53 28.64 -10.78
CA GLY A 72 8.96 29.11 -9.46
C GLY A 72 8.40 28.26 -8.31
N VAL A 73 8.56 28.76 -7.08
CA VAL A 73 8.06 28.08 -5.88
C VAL A 73 6.58 28.38 -5.69
N ASP A 74 5.73 27.35 -5.73
CA ASP A 74 4.35 27.44 -5.29
C ASP A 74 4.27 27.02 -3.82
N THR A 75 4.01 27.98 -2.92
CA THR A 75 3.92 27.75 -1.47
C THR A 75 2.58 27.13 -1.03
N ASN A 76 1.64 26.91 -1.96
CA ASN A 76 0.30 26.40 -1.68
C ASN A 76 -0.02 25.10 -2.42
N TYR A 77 1.01 24.38 -2.90
CA TYR A 77 0.83 23.15 -3.65
C TYR A 77 0.20 22.06 -2.76
N ILE A 78 -0.71 21.27 -3.34
CA ILE A 78 -1.41 20.18 -2.64
C ILE A 78 -0.80 18.84 -3.06
N HIS A 79 0.03 18.28 -2.20
CA HIS A 79 0.61 16.95 -2.37
C HIS A 79 -0.43 15.85 -2.09
N ARG A 80 -0.44 14.80 -2.91
CA ARG A 80 -1.36 13.67 -2.81
C ARG A 80 -0.59 12.36 -2.68
N HIS A 81 -1.18 11.42 -1.93
CA HIS A 81 -0.63 10.07 -1.70
C HIS A 81 0.85 10.07 -1.27
N VAL A 82 1.23 11.02 -0.40
CA VAL A 82 2.60 11.12 0.10
C VAL A 82 2.85 9.93 1.02
N MET A 83 3.78 9.06 0.66
CA MET A 83 4.23 7.98 1.55
C MET A 83 4.96 8.58 2.74
N ARG A 84 4.43 8.38 3.95
CA ARG A 84 4.95 8.95 5.20
C ARG A 84 5.87 8.00 5.94
N SER A 85 5.50 6.71 6.00
CA SER A 85 6.29 5.69 6.68
C SER A 85 6.00 4.29 6.16
N PHE A 86 6.96 3.39 6.38
CA PHE A 86 6.71 1.95 6.32
C PHE A 86 6.24 1.46 7.70
N VAL A 87 5.23 0.60 7.70
CA VAL A 87 4.80 -0.17 8.87
C VAL A 87 5.62 -1.47 8.98
N THR A 88 5.96 -2.07 7.84
CA THR A 88 6.86 -3.22 7.69
C THR A 88 8.31 -2.76 7.48
N GLY A 89 9.24 -3.70 7.24
CA GLY A 89 10.53 -3.34 6.65
C GLY A 89 10.37 -2.65 5.28
N THR A 90 11.38 -1.87 4.86
CA THR A 90 11.38 -1.17 3.55
C THR A 90 11.40 -2.12 2.35
N GLN A 91 11.81 -3.36 2.57
CA GLN A 91 11.79 -4.45 1.59
C GLN A 91 10.58 -5.38 1.76
N GLY A 92 9.64 -5.02 2.64
CA GLY A 92 8.56 -5.88 3.09
C GLY A 92 9.01 -6.94 4.10
N ASP A 93 8.03 -7.55 4.74
CA ASP A 93 8.25 -8.69 5.64
C ASP A 93 7.94 -9.99 4.88
N ALA A 94 8.80 -11.00 5.03
CA ALA A 94 8.59 -12.30 4.41
C ALA A 94 7.30 -12.94 4.93
N ILE A 95 6.47 -13.45 4.02
CA ILE A 95 5.20 -14.08 4.36
C ILE A 95 5.22 -15.58 4.07
N GLN A 96 4.29 -16.30 4.70
CA GLN A 96 4.10 -17.73 4.45
C GLN A 96 3.69 -17.96 2.99
N PRO A 97 4.07 -19.11 2.41
CA PRO A 97 3.58 -19.53 1.10
C PRO A 97 2.06 -19.41 0.99
N ILE A 98 1.58 -18.95 -0.16
CA ILE A 98 0.15 -18.80 -0.41
C ILE A 98 -0.34 -20.06 -1.14
N VAL A 99 -1.32 -20.72 -0.53
CA VAL A 99 -1.96 -21.93 -1.07
C VAL A 99 -3.39 -21.59 -1.47
N SER A 100 -3.83 -22.12 -2.61
CA SER A 100 -5.17 -21.94 -3.13
C SER A 100 -6.23 -22.40 -2.11
N GLY A 101 -7.23 -21.56 -1.86
CA GLY A 101 -8.30 -21.81 -0.90
C GLY A 101 -7.93 -21.58 0.57
N ALA A 102 -6.66 -21.36 0.90
CA ALA A 102 -6.21 -21.01 2.25
C ALA A 102 -6.19 -19.50 2.47
N SER A 103 -6.22 -19.08 3.74
CA SER A 103 -6.08 -17.67 4.13
C SER A 103 -5.04 -17.52 5.23
N ASN A 104 -4.17 -16.53 5.07
CA ASN A 104 -3.18 -16.11 6.06
C ASN A 104 -3.55 -14.72 6.58
N THR A 105 -3.35 -14.49 7.88
CA THR A 105 -3.63 -13.20 8.53
C THR A 105 -2.37 -12.67 9.21
N TYR A 106 -2.06 -11.40 8.94
CA TYR A 106 -0.92 -10.68 9.52
C TYR A 106 -1.44 -9.47 10.28
N ASN A 107 -0.95 -9.27 11.50
CA ASN A 107 -1.35 -8.15 12.35
C ASN A 107 -0.16 -7.24 12.58
N TYR A 108 -0.41 -5.95 12.44
CA TYR A 108 0.57 -4.88 12.61
C TYR A 108 -0.03 -3.77 13.45
N THR A 109 0.85 -2.95 14.02
CA THR A 109 0.48 -1.73 14.70
C THR A 109 1.44 -0.63 14.27
N THR A 110 0.92 0.57 14.03
CA THR A 110 1.74 1.76 13.78
C THR A 110 1.21 2.95 14.56
N THR A 111 2.09 3.91 14.82
CA THR A 111 1.71 5.25 15.26
C THR A 111 1.85 6.26 14.12
N TYR A 112 1.27 7.45 14.30
CA TYR A 112 1.46 8.60 13.41
C TYR A 112 1.88 9.84 14.20
N GLN A 113 2.58 10.74 13.51
CA GLN A 113 3.08 11.99 14.11
C GLN A 113 1.94 12.98 14.39
N ALA A 114 2.18 13.94 15.28
CA ALA A 114 1.16 14.91 15.69
C ALA A 114 0.76 15.91 14.60
N ASP A 115 1.63 16.13 13.61
CA ASP A 115 1.43 17.03 12.47
C ASP A 115 0.72 16.37 11.28
N TRP A 116 0.46 15.05 11.34
CA TRP A 116 -0.27 14.33 10.29
C TRP A 116 -1.78 14.46 10.50
N ASN A 117 -2.53 14.65 9.42
CA ASN A 117 -3.99 14.70 9.47
C ASN A 117 -4.59 13.29 9.35
N PRO A 118 -5.17 12.72 10.45
CA PRO A 118 -5.72 11.37 10.42
C PRO A 118 -6.84 11.17 9.39
N ASP A 119 -7.63 12.22 9.11
CA ASP A 119 -8.72 12.17 8.11
C ASP A 119 -8.20 12.09 6.67
N GLN A 120 -6.88 12.24 6.48
CA GLN A 120 -6.19 12.12 5.21
C GLN A 120 -5.22 10.95 5.16
N LEU A 121 -5.13 10.15 6.23
CA LEU A 121 -4.28 8.97 6.27
C LEU A 121 -4.94 7.78 5.57
N SER A 122 -4.11 6.98 4.92
CA SER A 122 -4.48 5.69 4.33
C SER A 122 -3.38 4.67 4.58
N ILE A 123 -3.77 3.43 4.79
CA ILE A 123 -2.86 2.29 4.82
C ILE A 123 -2.91 1.63 3.45
N ILE A 124 -1.76 1.51 2.81
CA ILE A 124 -1.60 0.78 1.55
C ILE A 124 -0.83 -0.49 1.86
N ALA A 125 -1.41 -1.63 1.53
CA ALA A 125 -0.77 -2.93 1.64
C ALA A 125 -0.58 -3.53 0.26
N PHE A 126 0.59 -4.10 0.00
CA PHE A 126 0.86 -4.81 -1.24
C PHE A 126 1.71 -6.06 -1.00
N VAL A 127 1.36 -7.12 -1.73
CA VAL A 127 2.12 -8.37 -1.77
C VAL A 127 2.97 -8.37 -3.02
N HIS A 128 4.26 -8.68 -2.88
CA HIS A 128 5.22 -8.68 -3.98
C HIS A 128 6.17 -9.88 -3.90
N GLN A 129 6.83 -10.17 -5.02
CA GLN A 129 7.95 -11.12 -5.03
C GLN A 129 9.15 -10.54 -4.29
N MET A 130 9.91 -11.39 -3.60
CA MET A 130 11.19 -11.04 -2.98
C MET A 130 12.35 -11.71 -3.73
N GLY A 131 13.47 -11.00 -3.87
CA GLY A 131 14.71 -11.57 -4.42
C GLY A 131 14.69 -11.88 -5.92
N GLY A 132 13.70 -11.36 -6.66
CA GLY A 132 13.55 -11.50 -8.11
C GLY A 132 13.15 -10.18 -8.77
N ASP A 133 12.25 -10.23 -9.75
CA ASP A 133 11.78 -9.05 -10.52
C ASP A 133 10.95 -8.04 -9.69
N ASN A 134 10.75 -8.30 -8.39
CA ASN A 134 10.01 -7.46 -7.44
C ASN A 134 8.60 -7.09 -7.93
N VAL A 135 7.94 -8.03 -8.63
CA VAL A 135 6.60 -7.81 -9.17
C VAL A 135 5.59 -7.71 -8.03
N VAL A 136 4.82 -6.62 -8.01
CA VAL A 136 3.64 -6.48 -7.15
C VAL A 136 2.51 -7.36 -7.70
N ILE A 137 2.03 -8.28 -6.87
CA ILE A 137 0.99 -9.26 -7.21
C ILE A 137 -0.40 -8.68 -6.99
N GLN A 138 -0.59 -8.01 -5.85
CA GLN A 138 -1.86 -7.40 -5.47
C GLN A 138 -1.61 -6.24 -4.52
N THR A 139 -2.47 -5.23 -4.58
CA THR A 139 -2.46 -4.08 -3.68
C THR A 139 -3.86 -3.79 -3.18
N VAL A 140 -3.96 -3.23 -1.98
CA VAL A 140 -5.19 -2.68 -1.43
C VAL A 140 -4.87 -1.42 -0.65
N GLU A 141 -5.68 -0.39 -0.83
CA GLU A 141 -5.64 0.83 -0.03
C GLU A 141 -6.88 0.87 0.85
N LYS A 142 -6.71 1.27 2.11
CA LYS A 142 -7.82 1.57 3.00
C LYS A 142 -7.55 2.90 3.69
N LYS A 143 -8.46 3.84 3.48
CA LYS A 143 -8.51 5.08 4.24
C LYS A 143 -8.80 4.78 5.71
N LEU A 144 -8.18 5.55 6.60
CA LEU A 144 -8.41 5.46 8.04
C LEU A 144 -9.88 5.77 8.39
#